data_AF-K0YYL2-F1
#
_entry.id   AF-K0YYL2-F1
#
_cell.length_a   1.000
_cell.length_b   1.000
_cell.length_c   1.000
_cell.angle_alpha   90.00
_cell.angle_beta   90.00
_cell.angle_gamma   90.00
#
_symmetry.space_group_name_H-M   'P 1'
#
loop_
_entity.id
_entity.type
_entity.pdbx_description
1 polymer ?
#
loop_
_entity_poly.entity_id
_entity_poly.type
_entity_poly.pdbx_seq_one_letter_code
_entity_poly.pdbx_strand_id
1 'polypeptide(L)'
;MGAGDELVIQFPIIHHTFFISQLIKQAQKRGARFYLLIHDIETLRHAAGSEVKFRHKVRNYFQEKKALMSVDSIIVHNDIMKKVLVGQGVPADKMVSLEIFDYLIPNFAEKSNLQKDQPIIVAGNLNPAKSGYLYNLPDQPAYNLYGVGYDESRALKNTSYFGSFMPDDLPAALEGSFG
;
A
#
# COMPACT_ATOMS: atom_id res chain seq x y z
N MET A 1 -24.02 16.58 -3.43
CA MET A 1 -24.17 15.13 -3.68
C MET A 1 -25.62 14.74 -3.51
N GLY A 2 -26.18 14.15 -4.56
CA GLY A 2 -27.57 13.70 -4.65
C GLY A 2 -27.69 12.42 -5.48
N ALA A 3 -28.89 12.14 -5.98
CA ALA A 3 -29.21 10.91 -6.66
C ALA A 3 -28.37 10.75 -7.94
N GLY A 4 -27.70 9.61 -8.07
CA GLY A 4 -26.84 9.28 -9.22
C GLY A 4 -25.38 9.67 -9.05
N ASP A 5 -25.01 10.44 -8.02
CA ASP A 5 -23.60 10.72 -7.74
C ASP A 5 -22.91 9.51 -7.11
N GLU A 6 -21.73 9.16 -7.62
CA GLU A 6 -20.88 8.09 -7.07
C GLU A 6 -19.53 8.66 -6.64
N LEU A 7 -19.05 8.28 -5.45
CA LEU A 7 -17.78 8.77 -4.91
C LEU A 7 -16.91 7.63 -4.41
N VAL A 8 -15.69 7.56 -4.92
CA VAL A 8 -14.63 6.68 -4.40
C VAL A 8 -13.75 7.51 -3.46
N ILE A 9 -13.64 7.05 -2.21
CA ILE A 9 -12.81 7.68 -1.18
C ILE A 9 -11.58 6.81 -0.97
N GLN A 10 -10.39 7.39 -1.15
CA GLN A 10 -9.14 6.75 -0.77
C GLN A 10 -9.03 6.66 0.76
N PHE A 11 -8.76 5.47 1.27
CA PHE A 11 -8.67 5.16 2.69
C PHE A 11 -7.24 4.73 3.06
N PRO A 12 -6.63 5.21 4.16
CA PRO A 12 -7.24 5.96 5.24
C PRO A 12 -7.57 7.41 4.87
N ILE A 13 -8.68 7.91 5.43
CA ILE A 13 -9.08 9.31 5.24
C ILE A 13 -8.09 10.19 6.00
N ILE A 14 -7.26 10.92 5.27
CA ILE A 14 -6.29 11.85 5.81
C ILE A 14 -7.07 13.00 6.50
N HIS A 15 -6.76 13.23 7.78
CA HIS A 15 -7.52 14.05 8.74
C HIS A 15 -8.80 13.39 9.26
N HIS A 16 -8.72 12.95 10.52
CA HIS A 16 -9.73 12.24 11.32
C HIS A 16 -11.06 13.00 11.47
N THR A 17 -11.83 13.10 10.40
CA THR A 17 -13.17 13.66 10.47
C THR A 17 -14.08 12.61 11.10
N PHE A 18 -14.20 12.64 12.42
CA PHE A 18 -15.11 11.78 13.20
C PHE A 18 -16.53 11.75 12.63
N PHE A 19 -16.90 12.80 11.89
CA PHE A 19 -18.21 13.00 11.27
C PHE A 19 -18.35 12.45 9.85
N ILE A 20 -17.31 11.86 9.25
CA ILE A 20 -17.38 11.37 7.86
C ILE A 20 -18.51 10.36 7.67
N SER A 21 -18.68 9.44 8.63
CA SER A 21 -19.76 8.45 8.59
C SER A 21 -21.16 9.08 8.62
N GLN A 22 -21.33 10.24 9.26
CA GLN A 22 -22.59 10.97 9.28
C GLN A 22 -22.82 11.70 7.95
N LEU A 23 -21.77 12.32 7.40
CA LEU A 23 -21.84 13.00 6.10
C LEU A 23 -22.18 12.02 4.97
N ILE A 24 -21.52 10.85 4.95
CA ILE A 24 -21.81 9.76 4.01
C ILE A 24 -23.29 9.36 4.11
N LYS A 25 -23.78 9.05 5.32
CA LYS A 25 -25.18 8.67 5.53
C LYS A 25 -26.18 9.76 5.09
N GLN A 26 -25.86 11.03 5.31
CA GLN A 26 -26.73 12.13 4.86
C GLN A 26 -26.78 12.25 3.33
N ALA A 27 -25.64 12.07 2.66
CA ALA A 27 -25.58 12.08 1.20
C ALA A 27 -26.24 10.84 0.58
N GLN A 28 -26.07 9.65 1.19
CA GLN A 28 -26.76 8.42 0.78
C GLN A 28 -28.29 8.55 0.87
N LYS A 29 -28.82 9.24 1.88
CA LYS A 29 -30.26 9.56 1.95
C LYS A 29 -30.76 10.41 0.79
N ARG A 30 -29.87 11.13 0.09
CA ARG A 30 -30.18 11.90 -1.12
C ARG A 30 -29.95 11.10 -2.40
N GLY A 31 -29.55 9.84 -2.31
CA GLY A 31 -29.35 8.92 -3.44
C GLY A 31 -27.90 8.82 -3.96
N ALA A 32 -26.93 9.41 -3.27
CA ALA A 32 -25.52 9.26 -3.63
C ALA A 32 -24.95 7.91 -3.16
N ARG A 33 -23.95 7.38 -3.85
CA ARG A 33 -23.24 6.15 -3.47
C ARG A 33 -21.78 6.42 -3.12
N PHE A 34 -21.26 5.67 -2.16
CA PHE A 34 -19.92 5.82 -1.64
C PHE A 34 -19.18 4.49 -1.67
N TYR A 35 -17.91 4.56 -2.06
CA TYR A 35 -17.01 3.42 -2.16
C TYR A 35 -15.73 3.76 -1.41
N LEU A 36 -15.13 2.80 -0.69
CA LEU A 36 -13.79 2.97 -0.14
C LEU A 36 -12.79 2.21 -0.99
N LEU A 37 -11.72 2.87 -1.42
CA LEU A 37 -10.52 2.22 -1.91
C LEU A 37 -9.53 2.14 -0.75
N ILE A 38 -9.32 0.94 -0.21
CA ILE A 38 -8.37 0.73 0.88
C ILE A 38 -6.95 0.74 0.31
N HIS A 39 -6.13 1.71 0.73
CA HIS A 39 -4.67 1.77 0.57
C HIS A 39 -3.96 1.08 1.73
N ASP A 40 -4.48 1.26 2.94
CA ASP A 40 -3.90 0.71 4.16
C ASP A 40 -4.97 0.62 5.25
N ILE A 41 -4.71 -0.21 6.26
CA ILE A 41 -5.52 -0.26 7.49
C ILE A 41 -4.59 -0.04 8.67
N GLU A 42 -4.79 1.08 9.36
CA GLU A 42 -3.88 1.56 10.39
C GLU A 42 -3.92 0.66 11.63
N THR A 43 -5.08 0.04 11.91
CA THR A 43 -5.17 -0.96 12.98
C THR A 43 -4.36 -2.23 12.70
N LEU A 44 -4.20 -2.65 11.44
CA LEU A 44 -3.34 -3.78 11.08
C LEU A 44 -1.87 -3.40 11.16
N ARG A 45 -1.52 -2.18 10.72
CA ARG A 45 -0.14 -1.66 10.79
C ARG A 45 0.40 -1.60 12.22
N HIS A 46 -0.41 -1.15 13.19
CA HIS A 46 0.00 -1.02 14.59
C HIS A 46 -0.07 -2.32 15.42
N ALA A 47 -0.71 -3.37 14.90
CA ALA A 47 -0.69 -4.69 15.54
C ALA A 47 0.73 -5.30 15.54
N ALA A 48 1.58 -4.88 14.60
CA ALA A 48 2.92 -5.40 14.37
C ALA A 48 4.05 -4.74 15.21
N GLY A 49 3.75 -4.11 16.36
CA GLY A 49 4.79 -3.73 17.34
C GLY A 49 5.02 -2.23 17.59
N SER A 50 4.08 -1.34 17.24
CA SER A 50 4.21 0.09 17.54
C SER A 50 3.90 0.44 19.01
N GLU A 51 4.70 1.34 19.62
CA GLU A 51 4.52 1.99 20.94
C GLU A 51 3.31 2.97 21.00
N VAL A 52 2.28 2.75 20.20
CA VAL A 52 1.08 3.58 20.24
C VAL A 52 0.27 3.28 21.48
N LYS A 53 -0.01 4.31 22.28
CA LYS A 53 -0.85 4.22 23.50
C LYS A 53 -2.14 3.47 23.19
N PHE A 54 -2.53 2.53 24.05
CA PHE A 54 -3.74 1.70 23.89
C PHE A 54 -5.00 2.51 23.52
N ARG A 55 -5.19 3.69 24.14
CA ARG A 55 -6.30 4.61 23.83
C ARG A 55 -6.34 5.04 22.36
N HIS A 56 -5.20 5.29 21.74
CA HIS A 56 -5.13 5.63 20.31
C HIS A 56 -5.48 4.45 19.41
N LYS A 57 -5.01 3.24 19.75
CA LYS A 57 -5.36 2.01 19.00
C LYS A 57 -6.86 1.76 19.01
N VAL A 58 -7.49 1.85 20.18
CA VAL A 58 -8.94 1.68 20.34
C VAL A 58 -9.71 2.76 19.58
N ARG A 59 -9.30 4.03 19.69
CA ARG A 59 -9.94 5.13 18.96
C ARG A 59 -9.86 4.93 17.44
N ASN A 60 -8.69 4.58 16.92
CA ASN A 60 -8.48 4.34 15.50
C ASN A 60 -9.38 3.16 15.03
N TYR A 61 -9.40 2.05 15.77
CA TYR A 61 -10.29 0.92 15.47
C TYR A 61 -11.75 1.33 15.31
N PHE A 62 -12.30 2.10 16.27
CA PHE A 62 -13.69 2.54 16.17
C PHE A 62 -13.94 3.53 15.02
N GLN A 63 -12.97 4.39 14.70
CA GLN A 63 -13.08 5.32 13.58
C GLN A 63 -13.05 4.58 12.24
N GLU A 64 -12.07 3.70 12.04
CA GLU A 64 -11.94 2.90 10.82
C GLU A 64 -13.17 2.03 10.62
N LYS A 65 -13.61 1.31 11.67
CA LYS A 65 -14.81 0.47 11.61
C LYS A 65 -16.06 1.29 11.25
N LYS A 66 -16.23 2.49 11.81
CA LYS A 66 -17.36 3.36 11.44
C LYS A 66 -17.32 3.77 9.97
N ALA A 67 -16.15 4.09 9.43
CA ALA A 67 -15.99 4.46 8.02
C ALA A 67 -16.31 3.25 7.11
N LEU A 68 -15.69 2.11 7.36
CA LEU A 68 -15.90 0.85 6.61
C LEU A 68 -17.38 0.46 6.59
N MET A 69 -18.08 0.58 7.72
CA MET A 69 -19.50 0.25 7.81
C MET A 69 -20.44 1.29 7.16
N SER A 70 -19.96 2.52 6.90
CA SER A 70 -20.82 3.61 6.40
C SER A 70 -20.98 3.69 4.89
N VAL A 71 -20.04 3.16 4.11
CA VAL A 71 -20.09 3.23 2.63
C VAL A 71 -20.98 2.14 2.01
N ASP A 72 -21.17 2.14 0.69
CA ASP A 72 -21.96 1.14 -0.03
C ASP A 72 -21.10 -0.08 -0.40
N SER A 73 -19.85 0.11 -0.81
CA SER A 73 -18.92 -0.98 -1.09
C SER A 73 -17.47 -0.60 -0.80
N ILE A 74 -16.60 -1.60 -0.74
CA ILE A 74 -15.19 -1.45 -0.37
C ILE A 74 -14.34 -2.25 -1.36
N ILE A 75 -13.34 -1.59 -1.91
CA ILE A 75 -12.28 -2.18 -2.74
C ILE A 75 -11.10 -2.43 -1.81
N VAL A 76 -10.78 -3.70 -1.57
CA VAL A 76 -9.67 -4.14 -0.72
C VAL A 76 -8.49 -4.59 -1.58
N HIS A 77 -7.29 -4.66 -1.00
CA HIS A 77 -6.10 -5.08 -1.74
C HIS A 77 -6.24 -6.48 -2.34
N ASN A 78 -6.56 -7.46 -1.50
CA ASN A 78 -6.62 -8.85 -1.90
C ASN A 78 -7.59 -9.63 -1.01
N ASP A 79 -7.85 -10.89 -1.38
CA ASP A 79 -8.73 -11.78 -0.62
C ASP A 79 -8.23 -12.08 0.80
N ILE A 80 -6.93 -11.95 1.07
CA ILE A 80 -6.39 -12.11 2.43
C ILE A 80 -6.87 -10.95 3.30
N MET A 81 -6.72 -9.70 2.82
CA MET A 81 -7.26 -8.52 3.51
C MET A 81 -8.78 -8.60 3.67
N LYS A 82 -9.50 -9.08 2.64
CA LYS A 82 -10.93 -9.34 2.72
C LYS A 82 -11.28 -10.26 3.89
N LYS A 83 -10.61 -11.41 4.00
CA LYS A 83 -10.81 -12.39 5.08
C LYS A 83 -10.55 -11.77 6.47
N VAL A 84 -9.48 -10.98 6.60
CA VAL A 84 -9.16 -10.28 7.86
C VAL A 84 -10.28 -9.32 8.26
N LEU A 85 -10.79 -8.52 7.32
CA LEU A 85 -11.88 -7.58 7.56
C LEU A 85 -13.22 -8.26 7.87
N VAL A 86 -13.51 -9.41 7.23
CA VAL A 86 -14.64 -10.26 7.60
C VAL A 86 -14.52 -10.71 9.06
N GLY A 87 -13.34 -11.15 9.49
CA GLY A 87 -13.06 -11.49 10.89
C GLY A 87 -13.26 -10.32 11.86
N GLN A 88 -13.17 -9.07 11.40
CA GLN A 88 -13.44 -7.87 12.18
C GLN A 88 -14.92 -7.38 12.13
N GLY A 89 -15.76 -8.10 11.37
CA GLY A 89 -17.19 -7.87 11.25
C GLY A 89 -17.63 -6.99 10.07
N VAL A 90 -16.77 -6.80 9.06
CA VAL A 90 -17.17 -6.16 7.79
C VAL A 90 -17.87 -7.19 6.90
N PRO A 91 -19.08 -6.92 6.36
CA PRO A 91 -19.79 -7.87 5.49
C PRO A 91 -18.99 -8.24 4.24
N ALA A 92 -18.91 -9.54 3.92
CA ALA A 92 -18.08 -10.06 2.83
C ALA A 92 -18.59 -9.65 1.43
N ASP A 93 -19.91 -9.54 1.28
CA ASP A 93 -20.63 -9.10 0.08
C ASP A 93 -20.42 -7.61 -0.23
N LYS A 94 -19.97 -6.84 0.76
CA LYS A 94 -19.61 -5.43 0.60
C LYS A 94 -18.22 -5.21 -0.01
N MET A 95 -17.41 -6.25 -0.10
CA MET A 95 -15.99 -6.16 -0.44
C MET A 95 -15.64 -6.83 -1.76
N VAL A 96 -14.89 -6.13 -2.60
CA VAL A 96 -14.28 -6.66 -3.84
C VAL A 96 -12.76 -6.55 -3.76
N SER A 97 -12.05 -7.53 -4.31
CA SER A 97 -10.59 -7.57 -4.34
C SER A 97 -10.08 -6.79 -5.55
N LEU A 98 -9.14 -5.88 -5.34
CA LEU A 98 -8.40 -5.18 -6.40
C LEU A 98 -7.31 -6.07 -7.01
N GLU A 99 -6.73 -6.93 -6.18
CA GLU A 99 -5.58 -7.80 -6.47
C GLU A 99 -4.25 -7.04 -6.58
N ILE A 100 -3.82 -6.71 -7.80
CA ILE A 100 -2.57 -6.01 -8.07
C ILE A 100 -2.85 -4.55 -8.42
N PHE A 101 -1.86 -3.69 -8.15
CA PHE A 101 -1.93 -2.30 -8.59
C PHE A 101 -1.41 -2.17 -10.01
N ASP A 102 -2.10 -1.34 -10.80
CA ASP A 102 -1.58 -0.90 -12.08
C ASP A 102 -0.46 0.11 -11.89
N TYR A 103 0.48 0.11 -12.83
CA TYR A 103 1.53 1.11 -12.92
C TYR A 103 1.49 1.76 -14.30
N LEU A 104 0.88 2.95 -14.37
CA LEU A 104 0.70 3.65 -15.63
C LEU A 104 2.01 4.35 -16.03
N ILE A 105 2.67 3.83 -17.07
CA ILE A 105 3.94 4.37 -17.59
C ILE A 105 3.65 5.09 -18.92
N PRO A 106 3.83 6.42 -18.99
CA PRO A 106 3.75 7.14 -20.26
C PRO A 106 4.83 6.64 -21.23
N ASN A 107 4.46 6.41 -22.49
CA ASN A 107 5.39 5.96 -23.54
C ASN A 107 6.19 4.69 -23.16
N PHE A 108 5.51 3.71 -22.54
CA PHE A 108 6.13 2.45 -22.14
C PHE A 108 6.89 1.81 -23.31
N ALA A 109 8.20 1.65 -23.13
CA ALA A 109 9.06 0.90 -24.02
C ALA A 109 9.40 -0.43 -23.34
N GLU A 110 9.08 -1.52 -24.02
CA GLU A 110 9.42 -2.86 -23.53
C GLU A 110 10.94 -3.02 -23.50
N LYS A 111 11.48 -3.47 -22.35
CA LYS A 111 12.89 -3.81 -22.25
C LYS A 111 13.13 -5.14 -22.97
N SER A 112 13.83 -5.09 -24.10
CA SER A 112 14.31 -6.28 -24.78
C SER A 112 15.42 -6.97 -23.97
N ASN A 113 15.51 -8.31 -24.02
CA ASN A 113 16.60 -9.12 -23.46
C ASN A 113 16.67 -9.27 -21.93
N LEU A 114 15.53 -9.39 -21.24
CA LEU A 114 15.53 -9.82 -19.83
C LEU A 114 16.09 -11.25 -19.72
N GLN A 115 17.17 -11.43 -18.96
CA GLN A 115 17.80 -12.71 -18.70
C GLN A 115 17.85 -12.99 -17.20
N LYS A 116 17.80 -14.28 -16.80
CA LYS A 116 17.77 -14.71 -15.39
C LYS A 116 19.12 -14.61 -14.69
N ASP A 117 20.19 -14.32 -15.41
CA ASP A 117 21.54 -14.16 -14.90
C ASP A 117 21.88 -12.70 -14.55
N GLN A 118 20.97 -11.76 -14.82
CA GLN A 118 21.12 -10.35 -14.43
C GLN A 118 20.81 -10.15 -12.93
N PRO A 119 21.35 -9.07 -12.31
CA PRO A 119 21.10 -8.78 -10.89
C PRO A 119 19.61 -8.69 -10.54
N ILE A 120 19.25 -9.10 -9.32
CA ILE A 120 17.90 -8.90 -8.76
C ILE A 120 17.73 -7.42 -8.41
N ILE A 121 16.59 -6.84 -8.78
CA ILE A 121 16.27 -5.44 -8.49
C ILE A 121 15.57 -5.36 -7.13
N VAL A 122 15.99 -4.45 -6.26
CA VAL A 122 15.19 -4.07 -5.08
C VAL A 122 14.99 -2.57 -5.07
N ALA A 123 13.74 -2.14 -5.21
CA ALA A 123 13.36 -0.73 -5.15
C ALA A 123 12.44 -0.44 -3.96
N GLY A 124 12.80 0.54 -3.12
CA GLY A 124 11.96 0.94 -2.00
C GLY A 124 12.67 1.74 -0.91
N ASN A 125 12.18 1.64 0.32
CA ASN A 125 12.86 2.20 1.48
C ASN A 125 13.92 1.20 1.96
N LEU A 126 15.20 1.54 1.79
CA LEU A 126 16.34 0.67 2.06
C LEU A 126 16.86 0.79 3.51
N ASN A 127 16.17 1.58 4.35
CA ASN A 127 16.50 1.71 5.76
C ASN A 127 16.48 0.34 6.46
N PRO A 128 17.45 0.01 7.34
CA PRO A 128 17.49 -1.27 8.06
C PRO A 128 16.22 -1.62 8.84
N ALA A 129 15.45 -0.65 9.31
CA ALA A 129 14.18 -0.89 10.00
C ALA A 129 13.04 -1.29 9.05
N LYS A 130 13.16 -1.01 7.75
CA LYS A 130 12.16 -1.33 6.71
C LYS A 130 12.60 -2.52 5.87
N SER A 131 13.85 -2.51 5.42
CA SER A 131 14.45 -3.52 4.53
C SER A 131 15.72 -4.12 5.14
N GLY A 132 15.66 -4.49 6.42
CA GLY A 132 16.80 -5.03 7.17
C GLY A 132 17.40 -6.30 6.57
N TYR A 133 16.62 -7.05 5.79
CA TYR A 133 17.07 -8.25 5.09
C TYR A 133 18.16 -7.95 4.04
N LEU A 134 18.21 -6.73 3.50
CA LEU A 134 19.20 -6.34 2.47
C LEU A 134 20.64 -6.41 2.95
N TYR A 135 20.84 -6.32 4.26
CA TYR A 135 22.16 -6.35 4.89
C TYR A 135 22.61 -7.77 5.26
N ASN A 136 21.80 -8.78 4.92
CA ASN A 136 22.06 -10.20 5.16
C ASN A 136 21.69 -11.05 3.93
N LEU A 137 21.84 -10.50 2.71
CA LEU A 137 21.60 -11.23 1.47
C LEU A 137 22.69 -12.30 1.24
N PRO A 138 22.36 -13.41 0.55
CA PRO A 138 23.38 -14.37 0.15
C PRO A 138 24.33 -13.77 -0.89
N ASP A 139 25.54 -14.33 -1.00
CA ASP A 139 26.60 -13.84 -1.90
C ASP A 139 26.26 -13.92 -3.40
N GLN A 140 25.18 -14.64 -3.75
CA GLN A 140 24.64 -14.76 -5.11
C GLN A 140 23.10 -14.81 -5.07
N PRO A 141 22.40 -14.28 -6.09
CA PRO A 141 22.92 -13.53 -7.24
C PRO A 141 23.44 -12.13 -6.83
N ALA A 142 23.77 -11.28 -7.81
CA ALA A 142 23.99 -9.86 -7.55
C ALA A 142 22.66 -9.12 -7.34
N TYR A 143 22.71 -7.96 -6.67
CA TYR A 143 21.53 -7.15 -6.34
C TYR A 143 21.75 -5.68 -6.69
N ASN A 144 20.78 -5.08 -7.37
CA ASN A 144 20.75 -3.65 -7.68
C ASN A 144 19.71 -2.97 -6.80
N LEU A 145 20.14 -1.98 -6.01
CA LEU A 145 19.34 -1.35 -4.97
C LEU A 145 18.96 0.07 -5.38
N TYR A 146 17.67 0.40 -5.26
CA TYR A 146 17.09 1.69 -5.62
C TYR A 146 16.24 2.23 -4.45
N GLY A 147 16.44 3.49 -4.09
CA GLY A 147 15.61 4.20 -3.13
C GLY A 147 16.36 4.70 -1.90
N VAL A 148 15.61 5.26 -0.94
CA VAL A 148 16.19 6.07 0.14
C VAL A 148 16.62 5.24 1.35
N GLY A 149 17.59 5.76 2.10
CA GLY A 149 17.95 5.23 3.42
C GLY A 149 18.86 4.01 3.43
N TYR A 150 19.55 3.72 2.32
CA TYR A 150 20.57 2.68 2.28
C TYR A 150 21.78 3.04 3.13
N ASP A 151 22.24 2.10 3.96
CA ASP A 151 23.44 2.24 4.77
C ASP A 151 24.64 1.62 4.05
N GLU A 152 25.32 2.44 3.24
CA GLU A 152 26.49 2.01 2.45
C GLU A 152 27.65 1.49 3.32
N SER A 153 27.72 1.86 4.61
CA SER A 153 28.75 1.32 5.52
C SER A 153 28.61 -0.19 5.76
N ARG A 154 27.43 -0.74 5.46
CA ARG A 154 27.08 -2.15 5.57
C ARG A 154 26.86 -2.82 4.20
N ALA A 155 27.38 -2.21 3.14
CA ALA A 155 27.25 -2.74 1.79
C ALA A 155 27.87 -4.13 1.66
N LEU A 156 27.18 -5.01 0.93
CA LEU A 156 27.66 -6.35 0.60
C LEU A 156 28.43 -6.29 -0.72
N LYS A 157 29.33 -7.26 -0.94
CA LYS A 157 30.19 -7.26 -2.16
C LYS A 157 29.40 -7.41 -3.46
N ASN A 158 28.23 -8.05 -3.40
CA ASN A 158 27.36 -8.34 -4.54
C ASN A 158 26.15 -7.40 -4.60
N THR A 159 26.20 -6.24 -3.92
CA THR A 159 25.16 -5.21 -4.00
C THR A 159 25.70 -3.96 -4.68
N SER A 160 24.92 -3.38 -5.60
CA SER A 160 25.19 -2.08 -6.22
C SER A 160 24.05 -1.11 -5.90
N TYR A 161 24.36 0.06 -5.36
CA TYR A 161 23.36 1.07 -5.02
C TYR A 161 23.32 2.18 -6.08
N PHE A 162 22.12 2.45 -6.60
CA PHE A 162 21.89 3.39 -7.71
C PHE A 162 21.25 4.71 -7.27
N GLY A 163 21.01 4.91 -5.97
CA GLY A 163 20.33 6.10 -5.47
C GLY A 163 18.79 5.98 -5.51
N SER A 164 18.11 7.11 -5.32
CA SER A 164 16.64 7.20 -5.35
C SER A 164 16.15 7.97 -6.57
N PHE A 165 15.09 7.46 -7.19
CA PHE A 165 14.46 8.06 -8.37
C PHE A 165 13.02 8.47 -8.06
N MET A 166 12.48 9.42 -8.82
CA MET A 166 11.04 9.68 -8.79
C MET A 166 10.29 8.45 -9.37
N PRO A 167 9.04 8.20 -8.96
CA PRO A 167 8.25 7.07 -9.47
C PRO A 167 8.25 7.02 -11.00
N ASP A 168 7.95 8.13 -11.67
CA ASP A 168 7.83 8.17 -13.13
C ASP A 168 9.16 7.89 -13.87
N ASP A 169 10.30 8.16 -13.23
CA ASP A 169 11.64 7.95 -13.80
C ASP A 169 12.19 6.56 -13.50
N LEU A 170 11.76 5.95 -12.38
CA LEU A 170 12.31 4.70 -11.87
C LEU A 170 12.24 3.56 -12.91
N PRO A 171 11.11 3.28 -13.60
CA PRO A 171 11.05 2.20 -14.59
C PRO A 171 12.13 2.29 -15.67
N ALA A 172 12.45 3.51 -16.12
CA ALA A 172 13.47 3.74 -17.13
C ALA A 172 14.89 3.52 -16.57
N ALA A 173 15.12 3.88 -15.30
CA ALA A 173 16.40 3.74 -14.62
C ALA A 173 16.72 2.32 -14.11
N LEU A 174 15.72 1.43 -14.03
CA LEU A 174 15.92 0.06 -13.52
C LEU A 174 16.91 -0.73 -14.38
N GLU A 175 17.96 -1.26 -13.76
CA GLU A 175 18.93 -2.18 -14.37
C GLU A 175 18.90 -3.51 -13.63
N GLY A 176 18.76 -4.61 -14.34
CA GLY A 176 18.71 -5.95 -13.76
C GLY A 176 17.64 -6.84 -14.40
N SER A 177 17.33 -7.92 -13.70
CA SER A 177 16.37 -8.94 -14.09
C SER A 177 14.99 -8.62 -13.52
N PHE A 178 14.58 -9.39 -12.50
CA PHE A 178 13.33 -9.27 -11.76
C PHE A 178 13.64 -8.94 -10.30
N GLY A 179 12.62 -8.50 -9.57
CA GLY A 179 12.68 -8.33 -8.12
C GLY A 179 11.63 -7.37 -7.59
#